data_AF-A0A8I0T9N3-F1
#
_entry.id   AF-A0A8I0T9N3-F1
#
_cell.length_a   1.000
_cell.length_b   1.000
_cell.length_c   1.000
_cell.angle_alpha   90.00
_cell.angle_beta   90.00
_cell.angle_gamma   90.00
#
_symmetry.space_group_name_H-M   'P 1'
#
loop_
_entity.id
_entity.type
_entity.pdbx_description
1 polymer ?
#
loop_
_entity_poly.entity_id
_entity_poly.type
_entity_poly.pdbx_seq_one_letter_code
_entity_poly.pdbx_strand_id
1 'polypeptide(L)'
;MVQPSPYNRATNFSNYQAENPTKPLPAGPLDEEFARLKLVTDQIRTSIKYIQRDDYALANRSVGFDQLKTEVQIGINPPTPWSTNTNYIERDTVFANSKFWIATVSHISTTFDADVAAGKWNEIASFEAATSADSVSYNNSSSGLAANTVQGAVDELAGDLNTLSSTISSLSAEAVAFDPTGLAHITSDTVGGALHDLDNAVSAIITSNGVQPGTVLDFAGVTAPTGYLMCFGQTVNIADQPALFAVIGTTYGGNGTTTFGIPDARGRTTAGKDNMGGAAANRLTGQPDGVNGAVLGAVGGAQTHALTVAQMPSHDHGGATGVSGEHQHNGLTIPVGSTLGPGNGTAQTNGTAGTPTLAGVTALAGNHSHPISAQGGGTAHNNVQPTIVFNKIIKT
;
A
#
# COMPACT_ATOMS: atom_id res chain seq x y z
N MET A 1 49.55 -37.99 -61.81
CA MET A 1 50.67 -38.67 -62.48
C MET A 1 50.91 -37.98 -63.81
N VAL A 2 52.17 -37.76 -64.19
CA VAL A 2 52.50 -37.29 -65.55
C VAL A 2 52.26 -38.46 -66.51
N GLN A 3 51.49 -38.24 -67.58
CA GLN A 3 51.22 -39.29 -68.57
C GLN A 3 52.53 -39.67 -69.29
N PRO A 4 52.81 -40.98 -69.51
CA PRO A 4 53.94 -41.39 -70.32
C PRO A 4 53.87 -40.75 -71.71
N SER A 5 55.02 -40.30 -72.21
CA SER A 5 55.07 -39.71 -73.55
C SER A 5 54.77 -40.79 -74.60
N PRO A 6 53.93 -40.51 -75.62
CA PRO A 6 53.72 -41.46 -76.69
C PRO A 6 55.03 -41.78 -77.40
N TYR A 7 55.28 -43.05 -77.71
CA TYR A 7 56.40 -43.40 -78.58
C TYR A 7 56.09 -42.94 -80.01
N ASN A 8 56.89 -41.99 -80.50
CA ASN A 8 56.85 -41.55 -81.88
C ASN A 8 58.14 -41.96 -82.59
N ARG A 9 58.03 -42.81 -83.60
CA ARG A 9 59.16 -43.28 -84.41
C ARG A 9 59.66 -42.12 -85.28
N ALA A 10 60.92 -41.73 -85.16
CA ALA A 10 61.51 -40.71 -86.04
C ALA A 10 62.21 -41.32 -87.26
N THR A 11 62.74 -42.55 -87.14
CA THR A 11 63.46 -43.22 -88.23
C THR A 11 62.74 -44.48 -88.68
N ASN A 12 62.41 -44.56 -89.98
CA ASN A 12 61.91 -45.79 -90.60
C ASN A 12 63.07 -46.55 -91.25
N PHE A 13 63.57 -47.56 -90.54
CA PHE A 13 64.69 -48.37 -91.01
C PHE A 13 64.38 -49.19 -92.27
N SER A 14 63.10 -49.52 -92.53
CA SER A 14 62.69 -50.17 -93.78
C SER A 14 62.85 -49.23 -94.97
N ASN A 15 62.49 -47.95 -94.81
CA ASN A 15 62.72 -46.93 -95.85
C ASN A 15 64.21 -46.67 -96.04
N TYR A 16 64.97 -46.55 -94.94
CA TYR A 16 66.43 -46.39 -95.02
C TYR A 16 67.10 -47.53 -95.80
N GLN A 17 66.73 -48.78 -95.53
CA GLN A 17 67.31 -49.95 -96.20
C GLN A 17 66.88 -50.03 -97.67
N ALA A 18 65.65 -49.60 -98.00
CA ALA A 18 65.19 -49.50 -99.39
C ALA A 18 65.98 -48.45 -100.18
N GLU A 19 66.31 -47.32 -99.55
CA GLU A 19 67.12 -46.25 -100.13
C GLU A 19 68.63 -46.54 -100.13
N ASN A 20 69.09 -47.43 -99.22
CA ASN A 20 70.51 -47.77 -99.06
C ASN A 20 70.71 -49.31 -98.95
N PRO A 21 70.51 -50.08 -100.04
CA PRO A 21 70.39 -51.55 -99.97
C PRO A 21 71.63 -52.29 -99.47
N THR A 22 72.82 -51.73 -99.72
CA THR A 22 74.11 -52.34 -99.41
C THR A 22 74.78 -51.77 -98.16
N LYS A 23 74.21 -50.70 -97.58
CA LYS A 23 74.75 -50.10 -96.36
C LYS A 23 74.13 -50.76 -95.12
N PRO A 24 74.91 -50.96 -94.05
CA PRO A 24 74.34 -51.37 -92.77
C PRO A 24 73.42 -50.27 -92.23
N LEU A 25 72.47 -50.65 -91.37
CA LEU A 25 71.60 -49.69 -90.68
C LEU A 25 72.44 -48.67 -89.89
N PRO A 26 72.02 -47.40 -89.84
CA PRO A 26 72.81 -46.35 -89.23
C PRO A 26 72.75 -46.49 -87.70
N ALA A 27 73.90 -46.68 -87.07
CA ALA A 27 74.00 -46.95 -85.64
C ALA A 27 73.45 -45.80 -84.78
N GLY A 28 73.77 -44.54 -85.11
CA GLY A 28 73.29 -43.37 -84.35
C GLY A 28 71.77 -43.28 -84.24
N PRO A 29 71.01 -43.24 -85.37
CA PRO A 29 69.56 -43.26 -85.33
C PRO A 29 68.95 -44.50 -84.67
N LEU A 30 69.61 -45.66 -84.78
CA LEU A 30 69.18 -46.89 -84.09
C LEU A 30 69.28 -46.75 -82.57
N ASP A 31 70.41 -46.24 -82.08
CA ASP A 31 70.64 -46.00 -80.65
C ASP A 31 69.67 -44.94 -80.11
N GLU A 32 69.37 -43.91 -80.89
CA GLU A 32 68.36 -42.90 -80.54
C GLU A 32 66.95 -43.50 -80.43
N GLU A 33 66.54 -44.38 -81.34
CA GLU A 33 65.25 -45.07 -81.24
C GLU A 33 65.18 -45.99 -80.01
N PHE A 34 66.27 -46.72 -79.71
CA PHE A 34 66.34 -47.52 -78.48
C PHE A 34 66.30 -46.66 -77.22
N ALA A 35 66.95 -45.48 -77.22
CA ALA A 35 66.90 -44.54 -76.11
C ALA A 35 65.47 -44.02 -75.88
N ARG A 36 64.72 -43.72 -76.95
CA ARG A 36 63.30 -43.31 -76.85
C ARG A 36 62.40 -44.43 -76.35
N LEU A 37 62.57 -45.66 -76.86
CA LEU A 37 61.83 -46.82 -76.36
C LEU A 37 62.11 -47.06 -74.87
N LYS A 38 63.37 -46.93 -74.45
CA LYS A 38 63.76 -47.03 -73.05
C LYS A 38 63.07 -45.95 -72.20
N LEU A 39 63.10 -44.70 -72.64
CA LEU A 39 62.46 -43.59 -71.93
C LEU A 39 60.95 -43.84 -71.73
N VAL A 40 60.23 -44.21 -72.79
CA VAL A 40 58.79 -44.50 -72.73
C VAL A 40 58.51 -45.69 -71.81
N THR A 41 59.31 -46.76 -71.90
CA THR A 41 59.16 -47.96 -71.07
C THR A 41 59.43 -47.66 -69.59
N ASP A 42 60.44 -46.85 -69.28
CA ASP A 42 60.74 -46.43 -67.91
C ASP A 42 59.64 -45.53 -67.32
N GLN A 43 59.06 -44.64 -68.13
CA GLN A 43 57.89 -43.85 -67.74
C GLN A 43 56.66 -44.72 -67.47
N ILE A 44 56.37 -45.70 -68.34
CA ILE A 44 55.27 -46.66 -68.13
C ILE A 44 55.49 -47.48 -66.85
N ARG A 45 56.70 -48.01 -66.64
CA ARG A 45 57.05 -48.76 -65.43
C ARG A 45 56.85 -47.90 -64.18
N THR A 46 57.25 -46.63 -64.23
CA THR A 46 57.08 -45.68 -63.12
C THR A 46 55.59 -45.43 -62.83
N SER A 47 54.77 -45.23 -63.86
CA SER A 47 53.32 -45.07 -63.70
C SER A 47 52.65 -46.32 -63.12
N ILE A 48 53.04 -47.52 -63.55
CA ILE A 48 52.50 -48.79 -63.04
C ILE A 48 52.82 -48.96 -61.55
N LYS A 49 54.03 -48.62 -61.10
CA LYS A 49 54.42 -48.70 -59.67
C LYS A 49 53.54 -47.86 -58.75
N TYR A 50 52.91 -46.80 -59.25
CA TYR A 50 51.99 -46.01 -58.43
C TYR A 50 50.58 -46.61 -58.32
N ILE A 51 50.19 -47.50 -59.24
CA ILE A 51 48.84 -48.10 -59.27
C ILE A 51 48.83 -49.59 -58.95
N GLN A 52 49.99 -50.25 -58.89
CA GLN A 52 50.12 -51.69 -58.68
C GLN A 52 51.14 -52.00 -57.59
N ARG A 53 50.82 -52.97 -56.73
CA ARG A 53 51.69 -53.52 -55.69
C ARG A 53 52.49 -54.72 -56.22
N ASP A 54 53.53 -55.14 -55.50
CA ASP A 54 54.44 -56.22 -55.90
C ASP A 54 53.75 -57.58 -56.14
N ASP A 55 52.55 -57.81 -55.60
CA ASP A 55 51.73 -59.00 -55.82
C ASP A 55 50.79 -58.89 -57.03
N TYR A 56 51.00 -57.88 -57.88
CA TYR A 56 50.18 -57.55 -59.05
C TYR A 56 48.76 -57.02 -58.74
N ALA A 57 48.40 -56.85 -57.46
CA ALA A 57 47.15 -56.22 -57.06
C ALA A 57 47.21 -54.69 -57.23
N LEU A 58 46.05 -54.02 -57.25
CA LEU A 58 45.99 -52.55 -57.23
C LEU A 58 46.63 -52.01 -55.94
N ALA A 59 47.37 -50.90 -56.06
CA ALA A 59 47.98 -50.25 -54.93
C ALA A 59 46.91 -49.70 -53.97
N ASN A 60 47.18 -49.76 -52.66
CA ASN A 60 46.26 -49.21 -51.67
C ASN A 60 45.98 -47.74 -51.95
N ARG A 61 44.70 -47.33 -51.87
CA ARG A 61 44.23 -45.96 -52.15
C ARG A 61 44.42 -45.48 -53.59
N SER A 62 44.69 -46.37 -54.55
CA SER A 62 44.79 -46.00 -55.97
C SER A 62 43.43 -45.76 -56.65
N VAL A 63 42.34 -46.23 -56.05
CA VAL A 63 40.96 -46.03 -56.53
C VAL A 63 40.25 -45.03 -55.62
N GLY A 64 39.90 -43.86 -56.17
CA GLY A 64 39.09 -42.83 -55.53
C GLY A 64 37.59 -43.08 -55.68
N PHE A 65 36.78 -42.39 -54.86
CA PHE A 65 35.32 -42.52 -54.84
C PHE A 65 34.70 -42.31 -56.24
N ASP A 66 35.15 -41.30 -56.98
CA ASP A 66 34.63 -40.96 -58.31
C ASP A 66 35.02 -41.97 -59.41
N GLN A 67 35.92 -42.91 -59.12
CA GLN A 67 36.37 -43.95 -60.05
C GLN A 67 35.54 -45.24 -59.92
N LEU A 68 34.62 -45.30 -58.95
CA LEU A 68 33.67 -46.39 -58.80
C LEU A 68 32.50 -46.19 -59.77
N LYS A 69 32.02 -47.27 -60.40
CA LYS A 69 30.76 -47.19 -61.16
C LYS A 69 29.62 -46.84 -60.22
N THR A 70 28.60 -46.13 -60.71
CA THR A 70 27.39 -45.78 -59.94
C THR A 70 26.72 -47.00 -59.30
N GLU A 71 26.88 -48.19 -59.89
CA GLU A 71 26.35 -49.46 -59.39
C GLU A 71 27.15 -50.05 -58.21
N VAL A 72 28.40 -49.60 -57.99
CA VAL A 72 29.23 -50.03 -56.86
C VAL A 72 28.81 -49.24 -55.64
N GLN A 73 27.74 -49.70 -54.98
CA GLN A 73 27.27 -49.16 -53.71
C GLN A 73 28.34 -49.39 -52.63
N ILE A 74 29.00 -48.31 -52.20
CA ILE A 74 29.82 -48.32 -51.00
C ILE A 74 28.95 -48.62 -49.78
N GLY A 75 28.98 -49.88 -49.38
CA GLY A 75 29.07 -50.24 -47.96
C GLY A 75 27.79 -50.39 -47.16
N ILE A 76 26.79 -49.51 -47.33
CA ILE A 76 25.67 -49.41 -46.38
C ILE A 76 24.39 -48.88 -47.05
N ASN A 77 23.23 -49.44 -46.69
CA ASN A 77 21.94 -48.84 -47.04
C ASN A 77 21.66 -47.62 -46.13
N PRO A 78 20.77 -46.69 -46.54
CA PRO A 78 20.47 -45.49 -45.77
C PRO A 78 20.06 -45.82 -44.33
N PRO A 79 20.55 -45.05 -43.34
CA PRO A 79 20.24 -45.31 -41.94
C PRO A 79 18.76 -45.06 -41.65
N THR A 80 18.16 -45.96 -40.90
CA THR A 80 16.80 -45.81 -40.37
C THR A 80 16.81 -45.96 -38.84
N PRO A 81 15.83 -45.39 -38.12
CA PRO A 81 15.66 -45.72 -36.70
C PRO A 81 15.39 -47.22 -36.54
N TRP A 82 16.01 -47.87 -35.56
CA TRP A 82 15.71 -49.27 -35.27
C TRP A 82 14.26 -49.43 -34.80
N SER A 83 13.56 -50.44 -35.32
CA SER A 83 12.21 -50.82 -34.91
C SER A 83 12.09 -52.33 -34.76
N THR A 84 11.28 -52.78 -33.81
CA THR A 84 10.94 -54.19 -33.62
C THR A 84 10.05 -54.71 -34.75
N ASN A 85 10.04 -56.03 -34.95
CA ASN A 85 9.22 -56.76 -35.92
C ASN A 85 9.34 -56.22 -37.37
N THR A 86 10.52 -55.68 -37.69
CA THR A 86 10.86 -55.08 -38.98
C THR A 86 11.82 -56.02 -39.71
N ASN A 87 11.57 -56.26 -41.00
CA ASN A 87 12.46 -57.08 -41.82
C ASN A 87 13.64 -56.23 -42.29
N TYR A 88 14.82 -56.47 -41.72
CA TYR A 88 16.08 -55.88 -42.15
C TYR A 88 16.78 -56.84 -43.10
N ILE A 89 17.28 -56.33 -44.23
CA ILE A 89 18.14 -57.09 -45.13
C ILE A 89 19.61 -56.85 -44.80
N GLU A 90 20.49 -57.77 -45.24
CA GLU A 90 21.94 -57.58 -45.11
C GLU A 90 22.36 -56.19 -45.61
N ARG A 91 23.19 -55.50 -44.83
CA ARG A 91 23.69 -54.12 -45.07
C ARG A 91 22.72 -52.99 -44.78
N ASP A 92 21.52 -53.27 -44.27
CA ASP A 92 20.70 -52.24 -43.64
C ASP A 92 21.42 -51.64 -42.44
N THR A 93 21.30 -50.33 -42.27
CA THR A 93 21.92 -49.64 -41.16
C THR A 93 20.91 -48.99 -40.25
N VAL A 94 21.20 -49.03 -38.95
CA VAL A 94 20.32 -48.46 -37.92
C VAL A 94 21.10 -47.69 -36.87
N PHE A 95 20.45 -46.69 -36.30
CA PHE A 95 20.90 -46.03 -35.08
C PHE A 95 20.13 -46.61 -33.89
N ALA A 96 20.86 -47.14 -32.91
CA ALA A 96 20.32 -47.66 -31.66
C ALA A 96 21.36 -47.54 -30.55
N ASN A 97 20.92 -47.16 -29.33
CA ASN A 97 21.76 -47.06 -28.15
C ASN A 97 23.04 -46.21 -28.36
N SER A 98 22.91 -45.02 -28.98
CA SER A 98 24.02 -44.10 -29.28
C SER A 98 25.13 -44.69 -30.16
N LYS A 99 24.82 -45.74 -30.91
CA LYS A 99 25.74 -46.45 -31.80
C LYS A 99 25.12 -46.62 -33.18
N PHE A 100 25.97 -46.74 -34.19
CA PHE A 100 25.59 -47.00 -35.57
C PHE A 100 25.95 -48.42 -35.95
N TRP A 101 24.96 -49.16 -36.44
CA TRP A 101 25.01 -50.61 -36.65
C TRP A 101 24.71 -50.97 -38.09
N ILE A 102 25.25 -52.10 -38.55
CA ILE A 102 24.93 -52.73 -39.84
C ILE A 102 24.39 -54.14 -39.63
N ALA A 103 23.33 -54.49 -40.35
CA ALA A 103 22.79 -55.84 -40.38
C ALA A 103 23.76 -56.78 -41.11
N THR A 104 24.17 -57.84 -40.43
CA THR A 104 25.09 -58.86 -40.97
C THR A 104 24.38 -59.99 -41.71
N VAL A 105 23.10 -60.19 -41.41
CA VAL A 105 22.21 -61.17 -42.05
C VAL A 105 20.81 -60.59 -42.16
N SER A 106 20.08 -60.98 -43.20
CA SER A 106 18.67 -60.64 -43.32
C SER A 106 17.86 -61.32 -42.20
N HIS A 107 17.08 -60.54 -41.44
CA HIS A 107 16.30 -61.04 -40.32
C HIS A 107 15.09 -60.14 -40.02
N ILE A 108 14.07 -60.72 -39.39
CA ILE A 108 13.00 -59.94 -38.73
C ILE A 108 13.47 -59.62 -37.31
N SER A 109 13.51 -58.33 -36.97
CA SER A 109 13.95 -57.86 -35.66
C SER A 109 13.02 -58.30 -34.54
N THR A 110 13.60 -58.68 -33.40
CA THR A 110 12.87 -59.04 -32.17
C THR A 110 13.13 -57.98 -31.10
N THR A 111 14.08 -58.21 -30.21
CA THR A 111 14.66 -57.18 -29.36
C THR A 111 16.09 -56.90 -29.82
N PHE A 112 16.50 -55.63 -29.77
CA PHE A 112 17.80 -55.22 -30.29
C PHE A 112 18.95 -55.99 -29.63
N ASP A 113 18.94 -56.11 -28.30
CA ASP A 113 19.99 -56.82 -27.56
C ASP A 113 20.05 -58.32 -27.87
N ALA A 114 18.90 -58.97 -28.11
CA ALA A 114 18.87 -60.38 -28.51
C ALA A 114 19.38 -60.58 -29.94
N ASP A 115 19.05 -59.66 -30.85
CA ASP A 115 19.54 -59.69 -32.23
C ASP A 115 21.05 -59.40 -32.31
N VAL A 116 21.57 -58.48 -31.49
CA VAL A 116 23.02 -58.24 -31.33
C VAL A 116 23.72 -59.47 -30.75
N ALA A 117 23.19 -60.06 -29.67
CA ALA A 117 23.76 -61.26 -29.06
C ALA A 117 23.74 -62.48 -30.01
N ALA A 118 22.76 -62.55 -30.92
CA ALA A 118 22.67 -63.54 -31.98
C ALA A 118 23.58 -63.23 -33.20
N GLY A 119 24.38 -62.17 -33.16
CA GLY A 119 25.33 -61.80 -34.20
C GLY A 119 24.70 -61.20 -35.46
N LYS A 120 23.45 -60.71 -35.37
CA LYS A 120 22.71 -60.14 -36.51
C LYS A 120 23.06 -58.67 -36.81
N TRP A 121 23.76 -58.01 -35.88
CA TRP A 121 24.19 -56.62 -35.99
C TRP A 121 25.68 -56.51 -35.66
N ASN A 122 26.42 -55.78 -36.50
CA ASN A 122 27.80 -55.39 -36.22
C ASN A 122 27.86 -53.88 -35.96
N GLU A 123 28.62 -53.48 -34.94
CA GLU A 123 28.89 -52.07 -34.65
C GLU A 123 29.82 -51.50 -35.73
N ILE A 124 29.40 -50.40 -36.37
CA ILE A 124 30.24 -49.63 -37.30
C ILE A 124 30.98 -48.53 -36.53
N ALA A 125 30.26 -47.82 -35.68
CA ALA A 125 30.79 -46.69 -34.91
C ALA A 125 30.00 -46.48 -33.62
N SER A 126 30.71 -46.15 -32.54
CA SER A 126 30.12 -45.66 -31.31
C SER A 126 30.15 -44.14 -31.25
N PHE A 127 29.00 -43.54 -30.92
CA PHE A 127 28.86 -42.13 -30.62
C PHE A 127 28.68 -41.89 -29.12
N GLU A 128 28.98 -42.88 -28.27
CA GLU A 128 28.93 -42.73 -26.81
C GLU A 128 29.85 -41.61 -26.32
N ALA A 129 31.01 -41.42 -26.96
CA ALA A 129 31.92 -40.29 -26.67
C ALA A 129 31.41 -38.93 -27.20
N ALA A 130 30.40 -38.90 -28.06
CA ALA A 130 29.79 -37.68 -28.58
C ALA A 130 28.64 -37.15 -27.69
N THR A 131 28.38 -37.79 -26.53
CA THR A 131 27.34 -37.39 -25.57
C THR A 131 27.75 -36.22 -24.65
N SER A 132 28.33 -35.16 -25.22
CA SER A 132 28.37 -33.85 -24.57
C SER A 132 28.36 -32.69 -25.58
N ALA A 133 27.37 -32.68 -26.46
CA ALA A 133 26.94 -31.44 -27.09
C ALA A 133 26.17 -30.60 -26.05
N ASP A 134 26.89 -29.74 -25.32
CA ASP A 134 26.50 -28.38 -24.88
C ASP A 134 27.43 -27.89 -23.76
N SER A 135 28.70 -27.61 -24.05
CA SER A 135 29.47 -26.67 -23.21
C SER A 135 30.50 -25.91 -24.04
N VAL A 136 30.18 -24.65 -24.34
CA VAL A 136 31.24 -23.64 -24.48
C VAL A 136 31.82 -23.53 -23.07
N SER A 137 33.03 -24.04 -22.82
CA SER A 137 33.66 -23.88 -21.50
C SER A 137 34.07 -22.41 -21.32
N TYR A 138 33.21 -21.60 -20.72
CA TYR A 138 33.62 -20.36 -20.09
C TYR A 138 33.99 -20.69 -18.64
N ASN A 139 35.27 -20.98 -18.40
CA ASN A 139 35.78 -20.97 -17.03
C ASN A 139 35.95 -19.51 -16.60
N ASN A 140 34.94 -18.94 -15.94
CA ASN A 140 35.18 -17.78 -15.10
C ASN A 140 35.34 -18.25 -13.65
N SER A 141 36.58 -18.49 -13.26
CA SER A 141 36.99 -18.62 -11.88
C SER A 141 36.86 -17.27 -11.17
N SER A 142 35.61 -16.88 -10.85
CA SER A 142 35.21 -16.08 -9.69
C SER A 142 33.69 -15.84 -9.77
N SER A 143 32.93 -16.68 -9.06
CA SER A 143 31.59 -16.39 -8.51
C SER A 143 30.51 -15.89 -9.47
N GLY A 144 30.14 -16.66 -10.48
CA GLY A 144 29.05 -16.27 -11.38
C GLY A 144 28.04 -17.37 -11.68
N LEU A 145 28.46 -18.43 -12.36
CA LEU A 145 27.58 -19.52 -12.80
C LEU A 145 28.38 -20.83 -12.82
N ALA A 146 27.89 -21.85 -12.15
CA ALA A 146 28.46 -23.20 -12.09
C ALA A 146 27.96 -24.12 -13.21
N ALA A 147 26.91 -23.73 -13.93
CA ALA A 147 26.33 -24.53 -14.99
C ALA A 147 27.21 -24.60 -16.25
N ASN A 148 27.32 -25.81 -16.82
CA ASN A 148 28.08 -26.09 -18.04
C ASN A 148 27.21 -26.19 -19.30
N THR A 149 25.88 -26.20 -19.18
CA THR A 149 24.93 -26.16 -20.32
C THR A 149 24.19 -24.83 -20.37
N VAL A 150 23.65 -24.47 -21.54
CA VAL A 150 22.81 -23.27 -21.70
C VAL A 150 21.58 -23.35 -20.79
N GLN A 151 20.92 -24.52 -20.74
CA GLN A 151 19.76 -24.71 -19.87
C GLN A 151 20.14 -24.63 -18.39
N GLY A 152 21.27 -25.22 -17.99
CA GLY A 152 21.74 -25.15 -16.61
C GLY A 152 22.03 -23.70 -16.18
N ALA A 153 22.57 -22.87 -17.07
CA ALA A 153 22.83 -21.46 -16.77
C ALA A 153 21.52 -20.66 -16.62
N VAL A 154 20.49 -21.00 -17.39
CA VAL A 154 19.14 -20.43 -17.25
C VAL A 154 18.51 -20.87 -15.94
N ASP A 155 18.65 -22.13 -15.55
CA ASP A 155 18.10 -22.68 -14.31
C ASP A 155 18.80 -22.08 -13.07
N GLU A 156 20.11 -21.89 -13.12
CA GLU A 156 20.90 -21.25 -12.07
C GLU A 156 20.51 -19.77 -11.92
N LEU A 157 20.41 -19.02 -13.02
CA LEU A 157 19.94 -17.64 -13.01
C LEU A 157 18.50 -17.52 -12.47
N ALA A 158 17.62 -18.47 -12.82
CA ALA A 158 16.27 -18.51 -12.27
C ALA A 158 16.27 -18.79 -10.76
N GLY A 159 17.17 -19.67 -10.28
CA GLY A 159 17.40 -19.93 -8.86
C GLY A 159 17.90 -18.70 -8.10
N ASP A 160 18.89 -17.99 -8.65
CA ASP A 160 19.41 -16.74 -8.09
C ASP A 160 18.35 -15.65 -8.06
N LEU A 161 17.54 -15.52 -9.13
CA LEU A 161 16.43 -14.57 -9.18
C LEU A 161 15.36 -14.88 -8.11
N ASN A 162 15.05 -16.15 -7.88
CA ASN A 162 14.15 -16.57 -6.81
C ASN A 162 14.74 -16.31 -5.41
N THR A 163 16.05 -16.50 -5.24
CA THR A 163 16.77 -16.21 -3.98
C THR A 163 16.82 -14.71 -3.71
N LEU A 164 17.07 -13.88 -4.74
CA LEU A 164 17.01 -12.43 -4.65
C LEU A 164 15.58 -11.96 -4.32
N SER A 165 14.57 -12.54 -4.99
CA SER A 165 13.15 -12.27 -4.72
C SER A 165 12.74 -12.58 -3.27
N SER A 166 13.18 -13.73 -2.75
CA SER A 166 12.95 -14.10 -1.34
C SER A 166 13.73 -13.23 -0.36
N THR A 167 14.96 -12.85 -0.68
CA THR A 167 15.77 -11.92 0.14
C THR A 167 15.12 -10.54 0.23
N ILE A 168 14.65 -10.00 -0.91
CA ILE A 168 13.87 -8.76 -0.96
C ILE A 168 12.60 -8.88 -0.10
N SER A 169 11.91 -10.03 -0.18
CA SER A 169 10.72 -10.31 0.64
C SER A 169 11.03 -10.47 2.13
N SER A 170 12.25 -10.86 2.51
CA SER A 170 12.68 -10.96 3.91
C SER A 170 13.17 -9.62 4.47
N LEU A 171 13.83 -8.79 3.65
CA LEU A 171 14.22 -7.42 4.04
C LEU A 171 13.00 -6.54 4.30
N SER A 172 11.89 -6.76 3.59
CA SER A 172 10.60 -6.12 3.89
C SER A 172 9.92 -6.68 5.15
N ALA A 173 10.31 -7.87 5.64
CA ALA A 173 9.80 -8.46 6.87
C ALA A 173 10.66 -8.16 8.11
N GLU A 174 11.97 -7.96 7.93
CA GLU A 174 12.93 -7.69 9.01
C GLU A 174 13.06 -6.19 9.36
N ALA A 175 12.52 -5.31 8.50
CA ALA A 175 12.45 -3.88 8.77
C ALA A 175 11.27 -3.55 9.71
N VAL A 176 11.64 -3.23 10.95
CA VAL A 176 10.94 -2.32 11.88
C VAL A 176 10.05 -2.97 12.94
N ALA A 177 10.72 -3.55 13.93
CA ALA A 177 10.30 -3.43 15.32
C ALA A 177 10.94 -2.17 15.96
N PHE A 178 10.20 -1.53 16.90
CA PHE A 178 10.51 -0.33 17.73
C PHE A 178 10.01 1.02 17.16
N ASP A 179 9.29 1.93 17.85
CA ASP A 179 9.21 2.40 19.25
C ASP A 179 7.79 3.00 19.52
N PRO A 180 7.12 2.73 20.66
CA PRO A 180 5.79 3.28 20.99
C PRO A 180 5.68 4.81 21.18
N THR A 181 6.71 5.63 20.94
CA THR A 181 6.62 7.10 21.12
C THR A 181 6.35 7.94 19.87
N GLY A 182 5.82 7.33 18.81
CA GLY A 182 4.98 8.07 17.86
C GLY A 182 5.71 9.01 16.91
N LEU A 183 6.19 8.45 15.79
CA LEU A 183 6.01 9.00 14.45
C LEU A 183 5.79 7.80 13.53
N ALA A 184 4.64 7.75 12.86
CA ALA A 184 4.24 6.64 12.01
C ALA A 184 5.34 6.33 10.98
N HIS A 185 5.85 5.11 11.03
CA HIS A 185 6.80 4.60 10.07
C HIS A 185 6.08 4.42 8.73
N ILE A 186 6.71 4.85 7.64
CA ILE A 186 6.29 4.52 6.28
C ILE A 186 6.66 3.05 6.06
N THR A 187 5.70 2.15 6.28
CA THR A 187 5.91 0.70 6.23
C THR A 187 5.77 0.14 4.82
N SER A 188 5.26 0.93 3.87
CA SER A 188 5.05 0.50 2.49
C SER A 188 6.31 0.60 1.61
N ASP A 189 6.67 -0.53 1.01
CA ASP A 189 7.70 -0.70 -0.03
C ASP A 189 7.24 -0.29 -1.44
N THR A 190 6.05 0.30 -1.56
CA THR A 190 5.57 0.92 -2.81
C THR A 190 5.41 2.43 -2.62
N VAL A 191 5.67 3.19 -3.68
CA VAL A 191 5.42 4.65 -3.69
C VAL A 191 3.95 4.96 -3.32
N GLY A 192 3.00 4.12 -3.77
CA GLY A 192 1.58 4.28 -3.48
C GLY A 192 1.24 4.06 -2.01
N GLY A 193 1.73 2.98 -1.39
CA GLY A 193 1.49 2.77 0.03
C GLY A 193 2.32 3.73 0.91
N ALA A 194 3.47 4.22 0.44
CA ALA A 194 4.25 5.21 1.18
C ALA A 194 3.51 6.56 1.28
N LEU A 195 2.81 6.93 0.19
CA LEU A 195 1.89 8.06 0.19
C LEU A 195 0.68 7.81 1.10
N HIS A 196 0.17 6.58 1.15
CA HIS A 196 -0.92 6.19 2.05
C HIS A 196 -0.51 6.25 3.52
N ASP A 197 0.66 5.75 3.87
CA ASP A 197 1.21 5.80 5.23
C ASP A 197 1.50 7.24 5.66
N LEU A 198 1.99 8.08 4.74
CA LEU A 198 2.18 9.50 4.98
C LEU A 198 0.83 10.22 5.20
N ASP A 199 -0.20 9.89 4.43
CA ASP A 199 -1.55 10.46 4.59
C ASP A 199 -2.17 10.05 5.93
N ASN A 200 -1.97 8.78 6.34
CA ASN A 200 -2.36 8.27 7.65
C ASN A 200 -1.58 8.95 8.79
N ALA A 201 -0.27 9.14 8.63
CA ALA A 201 0.59 9.82 9.60
C ALA A 201 0.19 11.29 9.79
N VAL A 202 -0.02 12.01 8.68
CA VAL A 202 -0.48 13.40 8.69
C VAL A 202 -1.87 13.50 9.31
N SER A 203 -2.78 12.58 8.96
CA SER A 203 -4.10 12.50 9.60
C SER A 203 -4.00 12.23 11.10
N ALA A 204 -3.09 11.36 11.55
CA ALA A 204 -2.84 11.09 12.96
C ALA A 204 -2.23 12.28 13.71
N ILE A 205 -1.33 13.04 13.06
CA ILE A 205 -0.74 14.27 13.62
C ILE A 205 -1.79 15.38 13.73
N ILE A 206 -2.63 15.55 12.71
CA ILE A 206 -3.71 16.55 12.71
C ILE A 206 -4.78 16.19 13.75
N THR A 207 -5.07 14.90 13.96
CA THR A 207 -6.04 14.47 14.98
C THR A 207 -5.48 14.48 16.40
N SER A 208 -4.18 14.23 16.60
CA SER A 208 -3.53 14.27 17.92
C SER A 208 -3.15 15.69 18.38
N ASN A 209 -2.75 16.57 17.46
CA ASN A 209 -2.39 17.97 17.76
C ASN A 209 -3.52 18.98 17.44
N GLY A 210 -4.60 18.53 16.81
CA GLY A 210 -5.76 19.36 16.48
C GLY A 210 -6.88 19.30 17.52
N VAL A 211 -8.00 19.97 17.19
CA VAL A 211 -9.23 19.88 17.99
C VAL A 211 -9.80 18.47 17.85
N GLN A 212 -9.95 17.76 18.97
CA GLN A 212 -10.43 16.37 18.99
C GLN A 212 -11.95 16.29 18.73
N PRO A 213 -12.45 15.24 18.03
CA PRO A 213 -13.87 14.98 17.90
C PRO A 213 -14.60 15.01 19.26
N GLY A 214 -15.78 15.61 19.30
CA GLY A 214 -16.54 15.81 20.53
C GLY A 214 -16.23 17.12 21.28
N THR A 215 -15.17 17.84 20.90
CA THR A 215 -14.88 19.17 21.45
C THR A 215 -15.90 20.20 20.95
N VAL A 216 -16.47 20.98 21.86
CA VAL A 216 -17.41 22.07 21.57
C VAL A 216 -16.69 23.42 21.66
N LEU A 217 -16.87 24.27 20.64
CA LEU A 217 -16.25 25.59 20.53
C LEU A 217 -17.30 26.68 20.31
N ASP A 218 -16.99 27.89 20.77
CA ASP A 218 -17.70 29.10 20.38
C ASP A 218 -17.28 29.54 18.98
N PHE A 219 -18.26 29.91 18.17
CA PHE A 219 -18.08 30.23 16.76
C PHE A 219 -18.93 31.44 16.35
N ALA A 220 -18.28 32.44 15.78
CA ALA A 220 -18.94 33.69 15.36
C ALA A 220 -19.58 33.62 13.96
N GLY A 221 -19.33 32.57 13.19
CA GLY A 221 -19.89 32.41 11.84
C GLY A 221 -21.28 31.77 11.84
N VAL A 222 -22.00 31.91 10.73
CA VAL A 222 -23.40 31.45 10.58
C VAL A 222 -23.55 30.01 10.08
N THR A 223 -22.51 29.45 9.45
CA THR A 223 -22.51 28.11 8.87
C THR A 223 -21.32 27.33 9.42
N ALA A 224 -21.53 26.07 9.82
CA ALA A 224 -20.46 25.26 10.38
C ALA A 224 -19.36 25.05 9.33
N PRO A 225 -18.08 25.25 9.68
CA PRO A 225 -16.98 24.94 8.79
C PRO A 225 -16.86 23.42 8.57
N THR A 226 -16.16 23.02 7.51
CA THR A 226 -15.89 21.61 7.22
C THR A 226 -15.28 20.90 8.43
N GLY A 227 -15.82 19.72 8.76
CA GLY A 227 -15.38 18.93 9.92
C GLY A 227 -16.02 19.34 11.25
N TYR A 228 -17.05 20.19 11.22
CA TYR A 228 -17.82 20.61 12.38
C TYR A 228 -19.33 20.56 12.10
N LEU A 229 -20.13 20.43 13.16
CA LEU A 229 -21.58 20.57 13.13
C LEU A 229 -22.06 21.63 14.11
N MET A 230 -23.12 22.35 13.79
CA MET A 230 -23.78 23.26 14.74
C MET A 230 -24.53 22.45 15.82
N CYS A 231 -24.41 22.85 17.08
CA CYS A 231 -25.03 22.19 18.23
C CYS A 231 -26.49 22.64 18.45
N PHE A 232 -27.41 22.20 17.59
CA PHE A 232 -28.85 22.49 17.72
C PHE A 232 -29.70 21.25 18.02
N GLY A 233 -29.09 20.17 18.52
CA GLY A 233 -29.81 18.97 18.97
C GLY A 233 -30.23 18.01 17.86
N GLN A 234 -29.67 18.11 16.65
CA GLN A 234 -30.03 17.19 15.58
C GLN A 234 -29.52 15.76 15.82
N THR A 235 -30.19 14.80 15.19
CA THR A 235 -29.66 13.45 15.01
C THR A 235 -28.78 13.39 13.77
N VAL A 236 -27.72 12.59 13.85
CA VAL A 236 -26.71 12.42 12.81
C VAL A 236 -26.51 10.92 12.57
N ASN A 237 -26.24 10.52 11.33
CA ASN A 237 -25.94 9.12 11.03
C ASN A 237 -24.55 8.75 11.56
N ILE A 238 -24.46 7.56 12.16
CA ILE A 238 -23.19 7.02 12.66
C ILE A 238 -22.21 6.79 11.50
N ALA A 239 -22.72 6.36 10.34
CA ALA A 239 -21.91 6.14 9.14
C ALA A 239 -21.23 7.42 8.63
N ASP A 240 -21.87 8.57 8.80
CA ASP A 240 -21.37 9.86 8.32
C ASP A 240 -20.36 10.48 9.31
N GLN A 241 -20.51 10.22 10.63
CA GLN A 241 -19.66 10.79 11.68
C GLN A 241 -19.23 9.74 12.73
N PRO A 242 -18.46 8.71 12.32
CA PRO A 242 -18.10 7.58 13.19
C PRO A 242 -17.17 8.00 14.34
N ALA A 243 -16.25 8.94 14.09
CA ALA A 243 -15.30 9.42 15.10
C ALA A 243 -16.02 10.18 16.23
N LEU A 244 -16.95 11.07 15.89
CA LEU A 244 -17.79 11.75 16.88
C LEU A 244 -18.65 10.78 17.70
N PHE A 245 -19.28 9.79 17.05
CA PHE A 245 -20.09 8.79 17.74
C PHE A 245 -19.25 7.97 18.74
N ALA A 246 -18.02 7.60 18.38
CA ALA A 246 -17.12 6.88 19.28
C ALA A 246 -16.83 7.63 20.59
N VAL A 247 -16.88 8.97 20.56
CA VAL A 247 -16.61 9.81 21.75
C VAL A 247 -17.87 10.10 22.55
N ILE A 248 -18.98 10.51 21.91
CA ILE A 248 -20.16 11.01 22.64
C ILE A 248 -21.28 9.97 22.79
N GLY A 249 -21.24 8.89 22.00
CA GLY A 249 -22.24 7.84 21.98
C GLY A 249 -23.66 8.37 21.80
N THR A 250 -24.61 7.82 22.56
CA THR A 250 -26.03 8.22 22.56
C THR A 250 -26.40 9.20 23.66
N THR A 251 -25.42 9.83 24.31
CA THR A 251 -25.63 10.74 25.46
C THR A 251 -26.67 11.82 25.18
N TYR A 252 -26.74 12.31 23.94
CA TYR A 252 -27.67 13.36 23.52
C TYR A 252 -28.81 12.85 22.62
N GLY A 253 -29.07 11.53 22.60
CA GLY A 253 -30.17 10.89 21.87
C GLY A 253 -29.73 9.99 20.71
N GLY A 254 -30.69 9.70 19.82
CA GLY A 254 -30.54 8.72 18.73
C GLY A 254 -30.71 7.27 19.19
N ASN A 255 -30.59 6.32 18.25
CA ASN A 255 -30.86 4.90 18.51
C ASN A 255 -29.59 4.07 18.80
N GLY A 256 -28.39 4.65 18.62
CA GLY A 256 -27.12 3.99 18.89
C GLY A 256 -26.70 2.90 17.90
N THR A 257 -27.51 2.66 16.86
CA THR A 257 -27.24 1.64 15.83
C THR A 257 -27.06 2.26 14.45
N THR A 258 -27.92 3.20 14.06
CA THR A 258 -27.80 3.95 12.81
C THR A 258 -27.60 5.43 13.03
N THR A 259 -28.10 5.98 14.13
CA THR A 259 -28.09 7.41 14.43
C THR A 259 -27.74 7.69 15.88
N PHE A 260 -27.18 8.87 16.12
CA PHE A 260 -26.92 9.42 17.45
C PHE A 260 -27.30 10.90 17.49
N GLY A 261 -27.62 11.41 18.68
CA GLY A 261 -27.91 12.83 18.89
C GLY A 261 -26.65 13.62 19.25
N ILE A 262 -26.62 14.90 18.88
CA ILE A 262 -25.60 15.85 19.33
C ILE A 262 -26.19 16.86 20.33
N PRO A 263 -25.37 17.62 21.08
CA PRO A 263 -25.89 18.59 22.04
C PRO A 263 -26.79 19.66 21.42
N ASP A 264 -27.83 20.08 22.15
CA ASP A 264 -28.59 21.30 21.86
C ASP A 264 -28.12 22.43 22.79
N ALA A 265 -27.28 23.32 22.27
CA ALA A 265 -26.69 24.41 23.05
C ALA A 265 -27.42 25.76 22.86
N ARG A 266 -28.52 25.80 22.12
CA ARG A 266 -29.26 27.04 21.83
C ARG A 266 -29.79 27.67 23.12
N GLY A 267 -29.39 28.92 23.39
CA GLY A 267 -29.84 29.69 24.56
C GLY A 267 -29.37 29.14 25.91
N ARG A 268 -28.39 28.23 25.93
CA ARG A 268 -27.91 27.57 27.16
C ARG A 268 -26.49 28.01 27.50
N THR A 269 -26.24 28.19 28.79
CA THR A 269 -24.88 28.35 29.33
C THR A 269 -24.31 26.98 29.64
N THR A 270 -23.11 26.69 29.15
CA THR A 270 -22.42 25.41 29.39
C THR A 270 -21.69 25.44 30.73
N ALA A 271 -21.75 24.33 31.47
CA ALA A 271 -21.01 24.14 32.72
C ALA A 271 -20.12 22.89 32.63
N GLY A 272 -19.02 22.87 33.40
CA GLY A 272 -18.21 21.68 33.57
C GLY A 272 -18.99 20.58 34.29
N LYS A 273 -18.78 19.32 33.90
CA LYS A 273 -19.42 18.16 34.55
C LYS A 273 -18.96 18.10 36.01
N ASP A 274 -19.90 18.16 36.95
CA ASP A 274 -19.64 18.45 38.37
C ASP A 274 -18.78 17.40 39.08
N ASN A 275 -18.74 16.18 38.54
CA ASN A 275 -17.92 15.10 39.07
C ASN A 275 -16.65 14.80 38.27
N MET A 276 -16.54 15.24 37.01
CA MET A 276 -15.45 14.90 36.08
C MET A 276 -15.03 13.41 36.10
N GLY A 277 -15.95 12.49 36.38
CA GLY A 277 -15.69 11.05 36.52
C GLY A 277 -15.30 10.57 37.93
N GLY A 278 -15.10 11.47 38.89
CA GLY A 278 -14.87 11.18 40.31
C GLY A 278 -16.09 11.46 41.20
N ALA A 279 -15.85 11.93 42.42
CA ALA A 279 -16.91 12.40 43.33
C ALA A 279 -17.44 13.77 42.88
N ALA A 280 -18.75 14.00 43.03
CA ALA A 280 -19.36 15.29 42.68
C ALA A 280 -18.86 16.40 43.61
N ALA A 281 -18.49 17.55 43.03
CA ALA A 281 -18.14 18.74 43.79
C ALA A 281 -19.36 19.46 44.40
N ASN A 282 -20.57 19.03 44.04
CA ASN A 282 -21.86 19.57 44.51
C ASN A 282 -22.02 21.07 44.28
N ARG A 283 -21.37 21.62 43.23
CA ARG A 283 -21.52 23.02 42.84
C ARG A 283 -22.75 23.24 41.98
N LEU A 284 -23.11 22.24 41.18
CA LEU A 284 -24.36 22.22 40.41
C LEU A 284 -25.30 21.12 40.90
N THR A 285 -24.77 19.94 41.21
CA THR A 285 -25.58 18.80 41.66
C THR A 285 -26.07 19.01 43.08
N GLY A 286 -27.35 18.73 43.33
CA GLY A 286 -27.93 18.77 44.68
C GLY A 286 -28.31 20.15 45.20
N GLN A 287 -28.22 21.19 44.37
CA GLN A 287 -28.71 22.53 44.69
C GLN A 287 -30.24 22.63 44.48
N PRO A 288 -30.98 23.38 45.32
CA PRO A 288 -32.38 23.72 45.05
C PRO A 288 -32.53 24.37 43.68
N ASP A 289 -33.48 23.92 42.88
CA ASP A 289 -33.69 24.34 41.47
C ASP A 289 -32.48 24.14 40.54
N GLY A 290 -31.48 23.36 41.00
CA GLY A 290 -30.29 22.99 40.25
C GLY A 290 -30.55 21.88 39.22
N VAL A 291 -29.53 21.63 38.40
CA VAL A 291 -29.51 20.53 37.44
C VAL A 291 -28.63 19.39 37.99
N ASN A 292 -28.89 18.15 37.60
CA ASN A 292 -27.96 17.06 37.89
C ASN A 292 -26.66 17.22 37.08
N GLY A 293 -25.73 18.02 37.61
CA GLY A 293 -24.45 18.36 36.97
C GLY A 293 -23.48 17.19 36.83
N ALA A 294 -23.75 16.05 37.48
CA ALA A 294 -22.96 14.83 37.34
C ALA A 294 -23.28 14.04 36.06
N VAL A 295 -24.32 14.43 35.31
CA VAL A 295 -24.77 13.75 34.09
C VAL A 295 -24.58 14.67 32.88
N LEU A 296 -23.86 14.20 31.86
CA LEU A 296 -23.73 14.92 30.58
C LEU A 296 -25.11 14.98 29.90
N GLY A 297 -25.42 16.14 29.30
CA GLY A 297 -26.72 16.36 28.65
C GLY A 297 -27.87 16.72 29.59
N ALA A 298 -27.66 16.71 30.91
CA ALA A 298 -28.66 17.24 31.84
C ALA A 298 -28.86 18.75 31.61
N VAL A 299 -30.12 19.19 31.62
CA VAL A 299 -30.52 20.58 31.42
C VAL A 299 -31.33 21.08 32.61
N GLY A 300 -31.19 22.37 32.93
CA GLY A 300 -31.91 23.02 34.03
C GLY A 300 -31.56 24.50 34.12
N GLY A 301 -31.85 25.11 35.28
CA GLY A 301 -31.77 26.55 35.49
C GLY A 301 -33.02 27.31 35.06
N ALA A 302 -33.07 28.61 35.36
CA ALA A 302 -34.21 29.47 35.08
C ALA A 302 -33.76 30.85 34.56
N GLN A 303 -34.42 31.36 33.51
CA GLN A 303 -34.16 32.70 32.96
C GLN A 303 -34.71 33.81 33.85
N THR A 304 -35.73 33.51 34.64
CA THR A 304 -36.32 34.43 35.62
C THR A 304 -36.45 33.73 36.96
N HIS A 305 -36.36 34.50 38.05
CA HIS A 305 -36.50 33.98 39.41
C HIS A 305 -37.47 34.85 40.21
N ALA A 306 -38.43 34.22 40.87
CA ALA A 306 -39.33 34.89 41.82
C ALA A 306 -38.78 34.70 43.23
N LEU A 307 -38.42 35.81 43.89
CA LEU A 307 -37.94 35.77 45.27
C LEU A 307 -39.06 35.30 46.21
N THR A 308 -38.82 34.19 46.89
CA THR A 308 -39.70 33.69 47.94
C THR A 308 -39.36 34.33 49.28
N VAL A 309 -40.30 34.28 50.24
CA VAL A 309 -40.05 34.77 51.61
C VAL A 309 -38.83 34.11 52.24
N ALA A 310 -38.59 32.82 51.97
CA ALA A 310 -37.43 32.08 52.45
C ALA A 310 -36.08 32.59 51.88
N GLN A 311 -36.10 33.34 50.78
CA GLN A 311 -34.92 33.91 50.14
C GLN A 311 -34.66 35.37 50.54
N MET A 312 -35.50 35.95 51.39
CA MET A 312 -35.27 37.27 51.98
C MET A 312 -34.52 37.15 53.31
N PRO A 313 -33.56 38.05 53.62
CA PRO A 313 -32.98 38.12 54.95
C PRO A 313 -34.07 38.25 56.02
N SER A 314 -33.85 37.60 57.17
CA SER A 314 -34.72 37.77 58.32
C SER A 314 -34.74 39.26 58.70
N HIS A 315 -35.94 39.80 58.76
CA HIS A 315 -36.20 41.18 59.15
C HIS A 315 -37.46 41.19 60.01
N ASP A 316 -37.60 42.25 60.80
CA ASP A 316 -38.76 42.48 61.64
C ASP A 316 -39.36 43.85 61.32
N HIS A 317 -40.66 43.98 61.53
CA HIS A 317 -41.38 45.22 61.37
C HIS A 317 -41.83 45.73 62.74
N GLY A 318 -41.07 46.67 63.29
CA GLY A 318 -41.44 47.37 64.52
C GLY A 318 -42.39 48.52 64.24
N GLY A 319 -43.45 48.62 65.04
CA GLY A 319 -44.29 49.81 65.14
C GLY A 319 -44.44 50.18 66.63
N ALA A 320 -44.30 51.46 66.96
CA ALA A 320 -44.55 51.95 68.31
C ALA A 320 -45.51 53.14 68.26
N THR A 321 -46.40 53.21 69.23
CA THR A 321 -47.18 54.40 69.55
C THR A 321 -46.71 54.95 70.89
N GLY A 322 -46.81 56.27 71.09
CA GLY A 322 -46.64 56.84 72.42
C GLY A 322 -47.74 56.36 73.38
N VAL A 323 -47.54 56.53 74.69
CA VAL A 323 -48.39 56.04 75.80
C VAL A 323 -49.90 56.39 75.70
N SER A 324 -50.33 57.19 74.73
CA SER A 324 -51.74 57.52 74.47
C SER A 324 -52.08 57.84 72.99
N GLY A 325 -51.21 57.53 72.02
CA GLY A 325 -51.44 57.88 70.60
C GLY A 325 -51.24 59.36 70.24
N GLU A 326 -50.48 60.10 71.04
CA GLU A 326 -50.27 61.54 70.92
C GLU A 326 -49.36 61.92 69.74
N HIS A 327 -49.75 62.91 68.93
CA HIS A 327 -48.94 63.52 67.87
C HIS A 327 -49.20 65.04 67.80
N GLN A 328 -48.23 65.81 67.30
CA GLN A 328 -48.27 67.29 67.31
C GLN A 328 -48.67 67.89 65.95
N HIS A 329 -49.54 68.91 65.97
CA HIS A 329 -49.81 69.78 64.83
C HIS A 329 -49.24 71.18 65.08
N ASN A 330 -48.52 71.75 64.12
CA ASN A 330 -48.09 73.16 64.20
C ASN A 330 -49.25 74.07 63.78
N GLY A 331 -49.95 74.65 64.76
CA GLY A 331 -50.91 75.73 64.55
C GLY A 331 -50.21 77.09 64.42
N LEU A 332 -50.74 77.97 63.57
CA LEU A 332 -50.26 79.34 63.37
C LEU A 332 -50.32 80.13 64.69
N THR A 333 -49.18 80.68 65.11
CA THR A 333 -49.12 81.60 66.26
C THR A 333 -49.61 82.97 65.84
N ILE A 334 -50.65 83.47 66.49
CA ILE A 334 -51.23 84.80 66.22
C ILE A 334 -50.91 85.71 67.42
N PRO A 335 -50.10 86.77 67.24
CA PRO A 335 -49.77 87.72 68.30
C PRO A 335 -51.02 88.41 68.88
N VAL A 336 -51.01 88.68 70.18
CA VAL A 336 -52.11 89.38 70.85
C VAL A 336 -52.30 90.77 70.23
N GLY A 337 -53.50 91.06 69.74
CA GLY A 337 -53.85 92.34 69.12
C GLY A 337 -53.83 92.37 67.59
N SER A 338 -53.46 91.29 66.91
CA SER A 338 -53.62 91.23 65.45
C SER A 338 -55.07 91.04 65.04
N THR A 339 -55.58 91.90 64.17
CA THR A 339 -56.89 91.72 63.52
C THR A 339 -56.77 90.69 62.41
N LEU A 340 -57.39 89.52 62.59
CA LEU A 340 -57.73 88.66 61.45
C LEU A 340 -58.78 89.40 60.62
N GLY A 341 -58.65 89.34 59.29
CA GLY A 341 -59.46 90.13 58.35
C GLY A 341 -60.98 90.07 58.58
N PRO A 342 -61.74 91.00 57.97
CA PRO A 342 -63.14 91.24 58.30
C PRO A 342 -63.99 89.99 58.05
N GLY A 343 -64.45 89.33 59.12
CA GLY A 343 -65.40 88.22 59.01
C GLY A 343 -65.45 87.20 60.13
N ASN A 344 -64.55 87.19 61.13
CA ASN A 344 -64.57 86.14 62.16
C ASN A 344 -64.27 86.68 63.57
N GLY A 345 -64.98 86.13 64.56
CA GLY A 345 -65.11 86.66 65.92
C GLY A 345 -63.80 86.92 66.67
N THR A 346 -63.86 87.91 67.56
CA THR A 346 -62.76 88.28 68.46
C THR A 346 -62.37 87.09 69.33
N ALA A 347 -61.11 86.63 69.25
CA ALA A 347 -60.52 85.75 70.25
C ALA A 347 -60.26 86.55 71.53
N GLN A 348 -61.28 86.72 72.37
CA GLN A 348 -61.09 87.19 73.74
C GLN A 348 -60.60 86.02 74.58
N THR A 349 -59.36 86.09 75.05
CA THR A 349 -58.92 85.31 76.21
C THR A 349 -59.06 86.22 77.43
N ASN A 350 -59.88 85.80 78.39
CA ASN A 350 -60.11 86.57 79.61
C ASN A 350 -58.97 86.27 80.58
N GLY A 351 -57.84 86.99 80.48
CA GLY A 351 -56.69 86.79 81.37
C GLY A 351 -55.47 87.65 81.04
N THR A 352 -54.73 88.04 82.09
CA THR A 352 -53.56 88.92 82.16
C THR A 352 -52.54 88.74 81.01
N ALA A 353 -51.95 89.86 80.57
CA ALA A 353 -50.97 89.97 79.48
C ALA A 353 -49.87 88.89 79.53
N GLY A 354 -50.02 87.90 78.66
CA GLY A 354 -49.01 86.93 78.26
C GLY A 354 -49.38 86.42 76.88
N THR A 355 -48.40 86.13 76.02
CA THR A 355 -48.62 85.50 74.71
C THR A 355 -49.43 84.20 74.90
N PRO A 356 -50.67 84.10 74.43
CA PRO A 356 -51.46 82.88 74.55
C PRO A 356 -50.89 81.87 73.57
N THR A 357 -50.09 80.93 74.06
CA THR A 357 -49.85 79.67 73.35
C THR A 357 -51.10 78.82 73.50
N LEU A 358 -51.92 78.75 72.44
CA LEU A 358 -52.97 77.74 72.35
C LEU A 358 -52.30 76.39 72.05
N ALA A 359 -51.80 75.73 73.10
CA ALA A 359 -51.42 74.33 73.05
C ALA A 359 -52.68 73.50 73.34
N GLY A 360 -53.36 73.06 72.29
CA GLY A 360 -54.45 72.07 72.41
C GLY A 360 -53.86 70.67 72.36
N VAL A 361 -54.10 69.86 73.39
CA VAL A 361 -53.85 68.42 73.39
C VAL A 361 -55.19 67.73 73.10
N THR A 362 -55.25 66.83 72.12
CA THR A 362 -56.45 66.01 71.88
C THR A 362 -56.60 64.98 73.01
N ALA A 363 -57.83 64.60 73.37
CA ALA A 363 -58.08 63.57 74.39
C ALA A 363 -57.55 62.19 73.95
N LEU A 364 -57.30 61.30 74.94
CA LEU A 364 -56.82 59.92 74.80
C LEU A 364 -57.36 59.28 73.51
N ALA A 365 -56.48 59.00 72.55
CA ALA A 365 -56.87 58.51 71.24
C ALA A 365 -57.73 57.24 71.42
N GLY A 366 -58.94 57.24 70.85
CA GLY A 366 -59.79 56.05 70.81
C GLY A 366 -59.10 54.87 70.13
N ASN A 367 -59.65 53.67 70.32
CA ASN A 367 -59.10 52.42 69.79
C ASN A 367 -58.72 52.57 68.31
N HIS A 368 -57.43 52.43 68.00
CA HIS A 368 -56.93 52.49 66.63
C HIS A 368 -55.91 51.36 66.40
N SER A 369 -55.81 50.92 65.15
CA SER A 369 -54.97 49.80 64.72
C SER A 369 -53.92 50.29 63.73
N HIS A 370 -52.71 49.75 63.85
CA HIS A 370 -51.61 49.95 62.90
C HIS A 370 -51.39 48.65 62.14
N PRO A 371 -52.07 48.45 60.99
CA PRO A 371 -51.86 47.27 60.18
C PRO A 371 -50.50 47.36 59.48
N ILE A 372 -49.55 46.53 59.93
CA ILE A 372 -48.32 46.26 59.18
C ILE A 372 -48.59 45.04 58.30
N SER A 373 -48.76 45.27 57.00
CA SER A 373 -48.93 44.22 56.01
C SER A 373 -47.60 43.86 55.36
N ALA A 374 -47.40 42.58 55.04
CA ALA A 374 -46.30 42.17 54.18
C ALA A 374 -46.36 42.92 52.84
N GLN A 375 -45.22 43.40 52.35
CA GLN A 375 -45.08 44.05 51.05
C GLN A 375 -44.20 43.22 50.12
N GLY A 376 -44.58 43.15 48.85
CA GLY A 376 -43.89 42.37 47.82
C GLY A 376 -44.87 41.74 46.84
N GLY A 377 -44.63 41.94 45.54
CA GLY A 377 -45.54 41.46 44.48
C GLY A 377 -45.25 40.03 43.98
N GLY A 378 -44.20 39.38 44.50
CA GLY A 378 -43.76 38.05 44.03
C GLY A 378 -43.36 38.00 42.55
N THR A 379 -43.14 39.16 41.91
CA THR A 379 -42.84 39.24 40.48
C THR A 379 -41.43 38.72 40.22
N ALA A 380 -41.30 37.87 39.20
CA ALA A 380 -40.01 37.33 38.81
C ALA A 380 -39.12 38.43 38.24
N HIS A 381 -37.83 38.43 38.60
CA HIS A 381 -36.83 39.27 37.99
C HIS A 381 -36.00 38.48 36.99
N ASN A 382 -35.35 39.18 36.05
CA ASN A 382 -34.40 38.57 35.13
C ASN A 382 -33.23 37.96 35.92
N ASN A 383 -32.85 36.73 35.57
CA ASN A 383 -31.70 36.02 36.13
C ASN A 383 -30.60 35.77 35.07
N VAL A 384 -30.76 36.34 33.87
CA VAL A 384 -29.76 36.25 32.81
C VAL A 384 -28.60 37.19 33.10
N GLN A 385 -27.39 36.62 33.21
CA GLN A 385 -26.15 37.38 33.31
C GLN A 385 -25.89 38.20 32.03
N PRO A 386 -25.11 39.30 32.09
CA PRO A 386 -24.63 39.97 30.87
C PRO A 386 -23.96 38.95 29.94
N THR A 387 -24.54 38.72 28.76
CA THR A 387 -24.15 37.62 27.87
C THR A 387 -24.01 38.10 26.43
N ILE A 388 -22.97 37.64 25.74
CA ILE A 388 -22.82 37.71 24.29
C ILE A 388 -23.02 36.31 23.70
N VAL A 389 -23.72 36.22 22.57
CA VAL A 389 -24.11 34.92 21.98
C VAL A 389 -23.22 34.60 20.78
N PHE A 390 -22.54 33.46 20.86
CA PHE A 390 -21.88 32.80 19.73
C PHE A 390 -22.64 31.53 19.35
N ASN A 391 -22.51 31.09 18.10
CA ASN A 391 -22.92 29.76 17.73
C ASN A 391 -22.02 28.74 18.41
N LYS A 392 -22.57 27.57 18.73
CA LYS A 392 -21.82 26.46 19.30
C LYS A 392 -21.62 25.42 18.21
N ILE A 393 -20.37 25.04 17.96
CA ILE A 393 -20.02 23.98 16.99
C ILE A 393 -19.30 22.84 17.71
N ILE A 394 -19.50 21.62 17.23
CA ILE A 394 -18.82 20.41 17.71
C ILE A 394 -17.94 19.85 16.60
N LYS A 395 -16.68 19.52 16.93
CA LYS A 395 -15.78 18.84 16.01
C LYS A 395 -16.31 17.43 15.74
N THR A 396 -16.44 17.08 14.45
CA THR A 396 -16.88 15.74 14.05
C THR A 396 -15.77 14.73 13.83
#